data_AF-A0A8E4H2A5-F1
#
_entry.id   AF-A0A8E4H2A5-F1
#
_cell.length_a   1.000
_cell.length_b   1.000
_cell.length_c   1.000
_cell.angle_alpha   90.00
_cell.angle_beta   90.00
_cell.angle_gamma   90.00
#
_symmetry.space_group_name_H-M   'P 1'
#
loop_
_entity.id
_entity.type
_entity.pdbx_description
1 polymer ?
#
loop_
_entity_poly.entity_id
_entity_poly.type
_entity_poly.pdbx_seq_one_letter_code
_entity_poly.pdbx_strand_id
1 'polypeptide(L)'
;MSSFSGRKVTVRSTTLKNLKIASEVLREVRHMLPHGPGNQEADVVLSKGESWARASVARTRVNRSSTVLEYARAAAEAQGGYCKEHASLAYAALSTRTINAPVMRVNDRNVDHSYVVIGDPRDPQWGERNTVVVDPWVRLPTAVTLAEGGPLGYTLGPGGDLRSVNAPLDPDATDLLSSIQPVSRAEVEQMLAENDKPAIGDALVDYIDENVKPRVHFYDIRRSARDPSVKYSDSRLSGGKTMDQMTSAALNYEKQANLALQRHRGE
;
A
#
# COMPACT_ATOMS: atom_id res chain seq x y z
N MET A 1 1.45 11.71 20.78
CA MET A 1 0.70 11.85 19.51
C MET A 1 1.06 13.19 18.89
N SER A 2 1.73 13.19 17.73
CA SER A 2 1.93 14.42 16.95
C SER A 2 0.56 14.99 16.59
N SER A 3 0.32 16.28 16.89
CA SER A 3 -0.94 16.93 16.54
C SER A 3 -1.07 17.08 15.02
N PHE A 4 -2.16 16.58 14.45
CA PHE A 4 -2.54 16.84 13.07
C PHE A 4 -2.69 18.34 12.82
N SER A 5 -1.95 18.89 11.84
CA SER A 5 -1.85 20.34 11.64
C SER A 5 -3.05 20.95 10.91
N GLY A 6 -3.78 20.16 10.13
CA GLY A 6 -4.85 20.62 9.26
C GLY A 6 -4.39 21.60 8.18
N ARG A 7 -3.08 21.65 7.87
CA ARG A 7 -2.49 22.63 6.96
C ARG A 7 -3.11 22.57 5.57
N LYS A 8 -3.30 23.74 4.97
CA LYS A 8 -3.81 23.87 3.60
C LYS A 8 -2.66 23.96 2.59
N VAL A 9 -2.77 23.22 1.49
CA VAL A 9 -1.80 23.19 0.40
C VAL A 9 -2.51 23.43 -0.92
N THR A 10 -2.12 24.49 -1.61
CA THR A 10 -2.60 24.73 -2.97
C THR A 10 -1.75 23.94 -3.97
N VAL A 11 -2.38 23.19 -4.86
CA VAL A 11 -1.74 22.42 -5.94
C VAL A 11 -2.40 22.75 -7.28
N ARG A 12 -1.85 22.20 -8.38
CA ARG A 12 -2.51 22.31 -9.69
C ARG A 12 -3.82 21.53 -9.70
N SER A 13 -4.79 21.96 -10.52
CA SER A 13 -6.05 21.23 -10.68
C SER A 13 -5.84 19.77 -11.14
N THR A 14 -4.83 19.52 -11.97
CA THR A 14 -4.43 18.16 -12.38
C THR A 14 -3.93 17.33 -11.20
N THR A 15 -3.11 17.91 -10.32
CA THR A 15 -2.66 17.25 -9.08
C THR A 15 -3.82 16.94 -8.16
N LEU A 16 -4.78 17.87 -8.00
CA LEU A 16 -5.95 17.63 -7.18
C LEU A 16 -6.81 16.47 -7.73
N LYS A 17 -6.93 16.36 -9.06
CA LYS A 17 -7.56 15.21 -9.72
C LYS A 17 -6.79 13.92 -9.45
N ASN A 18 -5.46 13.94 -9.55
CA ASN A 18 -4.61 12.77 -9.29
C ASN A 18 -4.67 12.32 -7.82
N LEU A 19 -4.73 13.26 -6.87
CA LEU A 19 -4.95 12.98 -5.45
C LEU A 19 -6.29 12.26 -5.20
N LYS A 20 -7.36 12.68 -5.90
CA LYS A 20 -8.66 12.02 -5.82
C LYS A 20 -8.61 10.59 -6.39
N ILE A 21 -8.01 10.42 -7.56
CA ILE A 21 -7.81 9.09 -8.19
C ILE A 21 -7.01 8.18 -7.26
N ALA A 22 -5.90 8.69 -6.70
CA ALA A 22 -5.09 7.96 -5.73
C ALA A 22 -5.90 7.53 -4.51
N SER A 23 -6.68 8.43 -3.90
CA SER A 23 -7.53 8.13 -2.74
C SER A 23 -8.54 7.00 -3.05
N GLU A 24 -9.14 7.01 -4.24
CA GLU A 24 -10.03 5.94 -4.70
C GLU A 24 -9.30 4.60 -4.88
N VAL A 25 -8.10 4.59 -5.49
CA VAL A 25 -7.29 3.38 -5.64
C VAL A 25 -6.86 2.81 -4.29
N LEU A 26 -6.45 3.66 -3.35
CA LEU A 26 -6.05 3.20 -2.00
C LEU A 26 -7.20 2.45 -1.31
N ARG A 27 -8.44 2.93 -1.46
CA ARG A 27 -9.63 2.26 -0.93
C ARG A 27 -9.92 0.94 -1.64
N GLU A 28 -9.79 0.91 -2.96
CA GLU A 28 -9.99 -0.29 -3.78
C GLU A 28 -9.00 -1.39 -3.40
N VAL A 29 -7.69 -1.06 -3.34
CA VAL A 29 -6.65 -2.00 -2.92
C VAL A 29 -6.86 -2.47 -1.49
N ARG A 30 -7.24 -1.59 -0.57
CA ARG A 30 -7.54 -2.00 0.81
C ARG A 30 -8.72 -2.97 0.90
N HIS A 31 -9.71 -2.85 0.00
CA HIS A 31 -10.82 -3.79 -0.07
C HIS A 31 -10.38 -5.15 -0.61
N MET A 32 -9.46 -5.18 -1.58
CA MET A 32 -8.88 -6.41 -2.11
C MET A 32 -7.94 -7.12 -1.13
N LEU A 33 -7.31 -6.36 -0.23
CA LEU A 33 -6.33 -6.85 0.77
C LEU A 33 -6.85 -6.65 2.22
N PRO A 34 -7.96 -7.31 2.61
CA PRO A 34 -8.66 -7.04 3.87
C PRO A 34 -7.83 -7.37 5.13
N HIS A 35 -6.85 -8.27 5.03
CA HIS A 35 -5.99 -8.67 6.15
C HIS A 35 -4.80 -7.72 6.35
N GLY A 36 -4.61 -6.76 5.43
CA GLY A 36 -3.48 -5.86 5.46
C GLY A 36 -2.15 -6.52 5.11
N PRO A 37 -1.04 -5.78 5.29
CA PRO A 37 0.30 -6.26 4.98
C PRO A 37 0.81 -7.33 5.96
N GLY A 38 1.53 -8.30 5.43
CA GLY A 38 2.08 -9.41 6.22
C GLY A 38 3.35 -9.10 7.01
N ASN A 39 3.80 -7.84 6.98
CA ASN A 39 4.99 -7.38 7.70
C ASN A 39 4.78 -6.03 8.42
N GLN A 40 3.52 -5.68 8.70
CA GLN A 40 3.21 -4.72 9.76
C GLN A 40 2.82 -5.50 11.01
N GLU A 41 3.54 -5.29 12.12
CA GLU A 41 3.38 -6.12 13.32
C GLU A 41 1.96 -6.05 13.87
N ALA A 42 1.39 -4.84 13.94
CA ALA A 42 0.02 -4.65 14.39
C ALA A 42 -1.02 -5.39 13.54
N ASP A 43 -0.83 -5.49 12.21
CA ASP A 43 -1.73 -6.25 11.33
C ASP A 43 -1.56 -7.77 11.54
N VAL A 44 -0.31 -8.22 11.72
CA VAL A 44 0.01 -9.63 11.98
C VAL A 44 -0.58 -10.08 13.31
N VAL A 45 -0.41 -9.31 14.38
CA VAL A 45 -0.97 -9.62 15.70
C VAL A 45 -2.50 -9.59 15.66
N LEU A 46 -3.11 -8.53 15.11
CA LEU A 46 -4.57 -8.40 15.05
C LEU A 46 -5.23 -9.54 14.26
N SER A 47 -4.60 -9.96 13.16
CA SER A 47 -5.09 -11.05 12.31
C SER A 47 -4.66 -12.44 12.78
N LYS A 48 -4.02 -12.56 13.95
CA LYS A 48 -3.48 -13.82 14.49
C LYS A 48 -2.57 -14.56 13.51
N GLY A 49 -1.73 -13.80 12.80
CA GLY A 49 -0.80 -14.32 11.80
C GLY A 49 -1.37 -14.50 10.39
N GLU A 50 -2.66 -14.28 10.16
CA GLU A 50 -3.27 -14.48 8.83
C GLU A 50 -2.68 -13.55 7.77
N SER A 51 -2.40 -12.28 8.10
CA SER A 51 -1.81 -11.33 7.15
C SER A 51 -0.42 -11.79 6.67
N TRP A 52 0.40 -12.34 7.58
CA TRP A 52 1.70 -12.93 7.27
C TRP A 52 1.57 -14.22 6.45
N ALA A 53 0.62 -15.09 6.81
CA ALA A 53 0.39 -16.33 6.07
C ALA A 53 -0.02 -16.06 4.62
N ARG A 54 -0.94 -15.11 4.41
CA ARG A 54 -1.36 -14.66 3.06
C ARG A 54 -0.23 -14.00 2.29
N ALA A 55 0.58 -13.15 2.94
CA ALA A 55 1.77 -12.60 2.30
C ALA A 55 2.79 -13.68 1.90
N SER A 56 2.89 -14.75 2.70
CA SER A 56 3.73 -15.90 2.36
C SER A 56 3.21 -16.64 1.13
N VAL A 57 1.89 -16.88 1.04
CA VAL A 57 1.23 -17.43 -0.17
C VAL A 57 1.50 -16.56 -1.39
N ALA A 58 1.37 -15.23 -1.29
CA ALA A 58 1.68 -14.34 -2.40
C ALA A 58 3.13 -14.52 -2.87
N ARG A 59 4.07 -14.65 -1.94
CA ARG A 59 5.52 -14.76 -2.22
C ARG A 59 5.97 -16.12 -2.76
N THR A 60 5.17 -17.18 -2.64
CA THR A 60 5.48 -18.46 -3.32
C THR A 60 5.14 -18.41 -4.81
N ARG A 61 4.26 -17.49 -5.23
CA ARG A 61 3.78 -17.34 -6.61
C ARG A 61 4.65 -16.42 -7.47
N VAL A 62 5.58 -15.68 -6.86
CA VAL A 62 6.39 -14.67 -7.54
C VAL A 62 7.85 -14.77 -7.14
N ASN A 63 8.73 -14.29 -8.03
CA ASN A 63 10.16 -14.22 -7.78
C ASN A 63 10.72 -12.86 -8.24
N ARG A 64 12.03 -12.67 -8.13
CA ARG A 64 12.68 -11.38 -8.46
C ARG A 64 12.51 -10.97 -9.93
N SER A 65 12.27 -11.91 -10.82
CA SER A 65 12.05 -11.69 -12.25
C SER A 65 10.59 -11.50 -12.63
N SER A 66 9.65 -11.67 -11.68
CA SER A 66 8.23 -11.48 -11.94
C SER A 66 7.91 -10.01 -12.29
N THR A 67 6.99 -9.84 -13.22
CA THR A 67 6.45 -8.56 -13.68
C THR A 67 5.58 -7.90 -12.62
N VAL A 68 5.31 -6.60 -12.77
CA VAL A 68 4.38 -5.89 -11.89
C VAL A 68 2.99 -6.51 -11.85
N LEU A 69 2.48 -7.00 -12.98
CA LEU A 69 1.16 -7.63 -13.03
C LEU A 69 1.16 -9.02 -12.36
N GLU A 70 2.24 -9.79 -12.43
CA GLU A 70 2.36 -11.04 -11.68
C GLU A 70 2.37 -10.79 -10.16
N TYR A 71 3.10 -9.77 -9.69
CA TYR A 71 3.04 -9.35 -8.29
C TYR A 71 1.64 -8.87 -7.88
N ALA A 72 0.94 -8.12 -8.74
CA ALA A 72 -0.42 -7.66 -8.48
C ALA A 72 -1.40 -8.84 -8.37
N ARG A 73 -1.31 -9.82 -9.29
CA ARG A 73 -2.13 -11.04 -9.29
C ARG A 73 -1.90 -11.84 -8.01
N ALA A 74 -0.64 -12.11 -7.67
CA ALA A 74 -0.30 -12.85 -6.46
C ALA A 74 -0.83 -12.15 -5.19
N ALA A 75 -0.73 -10.83 -5.12
CA ALA A 75 -1.27 -10.05 -4.01
C ALA A 75 -2.80 -10.20 -3.89
N ALA A 76 -3.49 -10.02 -5.01
CA ALA A 76 -4.95 -10.03 -5.08
C ALA A 76 -5.53 -11.42 -4.78
N GLU A 77 -4.96 -12.47 -5.36
CA GLU A 77 -5.37 -13.85 -5.12
C GLU A 77 -5.06 -14.28 -3.68
N ALA A 78 -3.89 -13.94 -3.13
CA ALA A 78 -3.58 -14.26 -1.74
C ALA A 78 -4.37 -13.41 -0.73
N GLN A 79 -4.89 -12.25 -1.18
CA GLN A 79 -5.46 -11.19 -0.33
C GLN A 79 -4.46 -10.67 0.72
N GLY A 80 -3.18 -10.66 0.37
CA GLY A 80 -2.08 -10.24 1.24
C GLY A 80 -0.77 -10.06 0.48
N GLY A 81 0.26 -9.55 1.16
CA GLY A 81 1.56 -9.29 0.54
C GLY A 81 2.40 -8.32 1.37
N TYR A 82 3.59 -7.96 0.88
CA TYR A 82 4.42 -6.90 1.44
C TYR A 82 4.30 -5.63 0.59
N CYS A 83 5.17 -4.64 0.81
CA CYS A 83 5.11 -3.34 0.13
C CYS A 83 5.13 -3.46 -1.40
N LYS A 84 5.91 -4.41 -1.94
CA LYS A 84 6.02 -4.63 -3.38
C LYS A 84 4.72 -5.11 -3.99
N GLU A 85 4.09 -6.12 -3.39
CA GLU A 85 2.81 -6.70 -3.81
C GLU A 85 1.69 -5.63 -3.75
N HIS A 86 1.64 -4.88 -2.64
CA HIS A 86 0.70 -3.79 -2.44
C HIS A 86 0.87 -2.67 -3.48
N ALA A 87 2.11 -2.24 -3.74
CA ALA A 87 2.40 -1.24 -4.76
C ALA A 87 2.08 -1.72 -6.18
N SER A 88 2.40 -2.98 -6.48
CA SER A 88 2.08 -3.59 -7.78
C SER A 88 0.57 -3.65 -8.03
N LEU A 89 -0.23 -4.00 -7.01
CA LEU A 89 -1.69 -4.01 -7.13
C LEU A 89 -2.27 -2.60 -7.33
N ALA A 90 -1.74 -1.58 -6.61
CA ALA A 90 -2.10 -0.19 -6.88
C ALA A 90 -1.71 0.27 -8.29
N TYR A 91 -0.55 -0.15 -8.79
CA TYR A 91 -0.12 0.16 -10.15
C TYR A 91 -1.09 -0.43 -11.18
N ALA A 92 -1.48 -1.70 -11.02
CA ALA A 92 -2.48 -2.34 -11.88
C ALA A 92 -3.82 -1.58 -11.84
N ALA A 93 -4.33 -1.23 -10.65
CA ALA A 93 -5.58 -0.46 -10.50
C ALA A 93 -5.50 0.97 -11.08
N LEU A 94 -4.34 1.62 -11.06
CA LEU A 94 -4.14 2.89 -11.75
C LEU A 94 -4.08 2.73 -13.28
N SER A 95 -3.64 1.55 -13.74
CA SER A 95 -3.49 1.25 -15.17
C SER A 95 -4.81 1.05 -15.90
N THR A 96 -5.91 0.86 -15.15
CA THR A 96 -7.30 0.81 -15.67
C THR A 96 -7.99 2.17 -15.68
N ARG A 97 -7.27 3.27 -15.39
CA ARG A 97 -7.83 4.62 -15.29
C ARG A 97 -7.18 5.59 -16.25
N THR A 98 -7.95 6.54 -16.79
CA THR A 98 -7.40 7.64 -17.60
C THR A 98 -6.67 8.64 -16.70
N ILE A 99 -5.34 8.64 -16.77
CA ILE A 99 -4.46 9.51 -15.99
C ILE A 99 -3.59 10.33 -16.95
N ASN A 100 -3.70 11.66 -16.87
CA ASN A 100 -2.90 12.59 -17.65
C ASN A 100 -1.62 12.98 -16.90
N ALA A 101 -0.84 11.97 -16.49
CA ALA A 101 0.42 12.08 -15.76
C ALA A 101 1.19 10.76 -15.94
N PRO A 102 2.53 10.75 -15.84
CA PRO A 102 3.24 9.49 -15.79
C PRO A 102 2.87 8.75 -14.48
N VAL A 103 2.76 7.42 -14.55
CA VAL A 103 2.53 6.57 -13.37
C VAL A 103 3.71 5.63 -13.22
N MET A 104 4.32 5.60 -12.04
CA MET A 104 5.53 4.81 -11.81
C MET A 104 5.42 4.00 -10.53
N ARG A 105 5.71 2.70 -10.61
CA ARG A 105 6.01 1.92 -9.41
C ARG A 105 7.46 2.17 -9.01
N VAL A 106 7.63 2.77 -7.84
CA VAL A 106 8.92 3.13 -7.26
C VAL A 106 9.38 2.03 -6.32
N ASN A 107 10.65 1.64 -6.45
CA ASN A 107 11.36 0.79 -5.49
C ASN A 107 12.43 1.66 -4.81
N ASP A 108 12.05 2.31 -3.70
CA ASP A 108 12.89 3.27 -3.01
C ASP A 108 13.90 2.56 -2.11
N ARG A 109 15.15 2.52 -2.60
CA ARG A 109 16.27 1.87 -1.92
C ARG A 109 16.69 2.57 -0.63
N ASN A 110 16.38 3.86 -0.47
CA ASN A 110 16.80 4.61 0.70
C ASN A 110 16.01 4.22 1.96
N VAL A 111 14.80 3.69 1.77
CA VAL A 111 13.91 3.31 2.87
C VAL A 111 13.38 1.87 2.77
N ASP A 112 13.92 1.07 1.84
CA ASP A 112 13.50 -0.30 1.55
C ASP A 112 11.97 -0.42 1.41
N HIS A 113 11.41 0.39 0.51
CA HIS A 113 9.96 0.50 0.35
C HIS A 113 9.53 0.57 -1.11
N SER A 114 8.38 -0.02 -1.42
CA SER A 114 7.76 0.07 -2.73
C SER A 114 6.42 0.78 -2.63
N TYR A 115 6.19 1.73 -3.53
CA TYR A 115 4.94 2.49 -3.65
C TYR A 115 4.75 2.95 -5.10
N VAL A 116 3.62 3.58 -5.42
CA VAL A 116 3.37 4.14 -6.76
C VAL A 116 3.34 5.66 -6.67
N VAL A 117 3.79 6.34 -7.72
CA VAL A 117 3.58 7.78 -7.89
C VAL A 117 2.80 8.11 -9.15
N ILE A 118 2.05 9.21 -9.10
CA ILE A 118 1.40 9.85 -10.24
C ILE A 118 2.06 11.24 -10.44
N GLY A 119 2.82 11.39 -11.51
CA GLY A 119 3.75 12.52 -11.72
C GLY A 119 5.21 12.07 -11.66
N ASP A 120 6.13 12.91 -12.15
CA ASP A 120 7.59 12.68 -12.06
C ASP A 120 8.27 13.86 -11.36
N PRO A 121 8.77 13.70 -10.13
CA PRO A 121 9.35 14.80 -9.36
C PRO A 121 10.66 15.32 -9.95
N ARG A 122 11.25 14.63 -10.94
CA ARG A 122 12.44 15.10 -11.69
C ARG A 122 12.06 16.08 -12.80
N ASP A 123 10.82 16.06 -13.26
CA ASP A 123 10.29 16.97 -14.26
C ASP A 123 9.69 18.20 -13.55
N PRO A 124 10.17 19.44 -13.86
CA PRO A 124 9.65 20.67 -13.29
C PRO A 124 8.14 20.88 -13.44
N GLN A 125 7.50 20.23 -14.42
CA GLN A 125 6.05 20.22 -14.56
C GLN A 125 5.38 19.61 -13.33
N TRP A 126 5.95 18.56 -12.75
CA TRP A 126 5.40 17.92 -11.56
C TRP A 126 6.14 18.40 -10.31
N GLY A 127 7.45 18.17 -10.25
CA GLY A 127 8.22 18.33 -9.01
C GLY A 127 7.61 17.53 -7.85
N GLU A 128 8.13 17.72 -6.64
CA GLU A 128 7.58 17.03 -5.46
C GLU A 128 6.17 17.52 -5.08
N ARG A 129 5.88 18.81 -5.31
CA ARG A 129 4.60 19.43 -4.94
C ARG A 129 3.43 18.92 -5.77
N ASN A 130 3.65 18.46 -7.01
CA ASN A 130 2.58 17.98 -7.89
C ASN A 130 2.70 16.50 -8.26
N THR A 131 3.71 15.79 -7.74
CA THR A 131 3.77 14.32 -7.76
C THR A 131 2.97 13.77 -6.59
N VAL A 132 2.05 12.85 -6.85
CA VAL A 132 1.18 12.22 -5.85
C VAL A 132 1.72 10.84 -5.50
N VAL A 133 1.75 10.49 -4.21
CA VAL A 133 2.12 9.18 -3.68
C VAL A 133 0.87 8.32 -3.50
N VAL A 134 0.95 7.07 -3.94
CA VAL A 134 -0.07 6.03 -3.79
C VAL A 134 0.59 4.83 -3.12
N ASP A 135 0.41 4.74 -1.81
CA ASP A 135 0.99 3.68 -0.96
C ASP A 135 -0.11 2.98 -0.16
N PRO A 136 -0.61 1.82 -0.63
CA PRO A 136 -1.62 1.04 0.08
C PRO A 136 -1.05 0.10 1.15
N TRP A 137 0.27 0.02 1.30
CA TRP A 137 0.91 -0.91 2.26
C TRP A 137 0.70 -0.47 3.71
N VAL A 138 0.60 0.84 3.98
CA VAL A 138 0.37 1.34 5.34
C VAL A 138 -1.06 1.04 5.80
N ARG A 139 -1.26 0.84 7.12
CA ARG A 139 -2.58 0.57 7.74
C ARG A 139 -3.65 1.63 7.42
N LEU A 140 -3.24 2.90 7.46
CA LEU A 140 -4.06 4.05 7.07
C LEU A 140 -3.50 4.73 5.83
N PRO A 141 -3.82 4.21 4.63
CA PRO A 141 -3.33 4.79 3.40
C PRO A 141 -4.04 6.12 3.12
N THR A 142 -3.25 7.15 2.85
CA THR A 142 -3.74 8.49 2.49
C THR A 142 -2.97 8.98 1.29
N ALA A 143 -3.69 9.46 0.28
CA ALA A 143 -3.06 10.08 -0.88
C ALA A 143 -2.47 11.44 -0.47
N VAL A 144 -1.19 11.64 -0.74
CA VAL A 144 -0.47 12.89 -0.43
C VAL A 144 0.43 13.25 -1.62
N THR A 145 0.85 14.50 -1.72
CA THR A 145 1.93 14.85 -2.65
C THR A 145 3.27 14.43 -2.04
N LEU A 146 4.29 14.23 -2.87
CA LEU A 146 5.61 13.82 -2.40
C LEU A 146 6.22 14.84 -1.44
N ALA A 147 6.00 16.15 -1.69
CA ALA A 147 6.43 17.23 -0.78
C ALA A 147 5.77 17.17 0.61
N GLU A 148 4.61 16.53 0.71
CA GLU A 148 3.82 16.35 1.92
C GLU A 148 3.99 14.92 2.51
N GLY A 149 4.68 14.07 1.76
CA GLY A 149 4.91 12.68 2.10
C GLY A 149 6.01 12.49 3.15
N GLY A 150 6.16 11.27 3.67
CA GLY A 150 7.15 10.86 4.66
C GLY A 150 8.62 10.99 4.23
N PRO A 151 9.54 10.22 4.83
CA PRO A 151 10.94 10.18 4.40
C PRO A 151 11.10 9.38 3.09
N LEU A 152 10.30 9.68 2.08
CA LEU A 152 10.39 9.03 0.77
C LEU A 152 11.48 9.75 -0.02
N GLY A 153 12.51 9.01 -0.44
CA GLY A 153 13.66 9.55 -1.16
C GLY A 153 13.48 9.61 -2.67
N TYR A 154 12.41 9.01 -3.21
CA TYR A 154 12.18 8.86 -4.66
C TYR A 154 13.44 8.44 -5.41
N THR A 155 13.86 7.19 -5.17
CA THR A 155 14.89 6.57 -6.00
C THR A 155 14.23 5.61 -6.97
N LEU A 156 14.31 5.89 -8.26
CA LEU A 156 13.94 4.90 -9.26
C LEU A 156 15.02 3.81 -9.25
N GLY A 157 14.71 2.68 -8.61
CA GLY A 157 15.49 1.47 -8.80
C GLY A 157 15.47 1.05 -10.28
N PRO A 158 16.51 0.36 -10.78
CA PRO A 158 16.44 -0.33 -12.06
C PRO A 158 15.24 -1.28 -12.08
N GLY A 159 14.47 -1.27 -13.18
CA GLY A 159 13.24 -2.06 -13.32
C GLY A 159 11.99 -1.40 -12.73
N GLY A 160 11.96 -0.08 -12.60
CA GLY A 160 10.72 0.65 -12.30
C GLY A 160 9.74 0.54 -13.47
N ASP A 161 8.52 0.14 -13.18
CA ASP A 161 7.43 0.07 -14.16
C ASP A 161 6.90 1.50 -14.39
N LEU A 162 6.93 1.97 -15.64
CA LEU A 162 6.54 3.32 -16.04
C LEU A 162 5.44 3.27 -17.08
N ARG A 163 4.35 4.00 -16.82
CA ARG A 163 3.35 4.37 -17.82
C ARG A 163 3.54 5.83 -18.18
N SER A 164 3.70 6.08 -19.48
CA SER A 164 3.81 7.43 -20.03
C SER A 164 2.52 8.23 -19.80
N VAL A 165 2.65 9.56 -19.90
CA VAL A 165 1.50 10.48 -19.89
C VAL A 165 0.51 10.07 -20.98
N ASN A 166 -0.79 9.99 -20.62
CA ASN A 166 -1.88 9.59 -21.53
C ASN A 166 -1.69 8.21 -22.18
N ALA A 167 -0.94 7.30 -21.56
CA ALA A 167 -0.89 5.92 -21.99
C ALA A 167 -2.33 5.33 -22.05
N PRO A 168 -2.64 4.50 -23.08
CA PRO A 168 -3.93 3.83 -23.17
C PRO A 168 -4.15 2.93 -21.95
N LEU A 169 -5.41 2.66 -21.60
CA LEU A 169 -5.74 1.72 -20.53
C LEU A 169 -5.05 0.38 -20.79
N ASP A 170 -4.59 -0.25 -19.73
CA ASP A 170 -3.91 -1.54 -19.82
C ASP A 170 -4.94 -2.68 -19.86
N PRO A 171 -5.10 -3.39 -21.00
CA PRO A 171 -6.03 -4.50 -21.08
C PRO A 171 -5.63 -5.63 -20.15
N ASP A 172 -4.33 -5.93 -20.00
CA ASP A 172 -3.85 -7.02 -19.15
C ASP A 172 -4.13 -6.72 -17.67
N ALA A 173 -4.00 -5.45 -17.24
CA ALA A 173 -4.40 -5.05 -15.90
C ALA A 173 -5.92 -5.15 -15.68
N THR A 174 -6.72 -4.82 -16.70
CA THR A 174 -8.18 -4.91 -16.64
C THR A 174 -8.64 -6.36 -16.54
N ASP A 175 -8.07 -7.24 -17.35
CA ASP A 175 -8.33 -8.68 -17.34
C ASP A 175 -7.88 -9.31 -16.04
N LEU A 176 -6.72 -8.90 -15.50
CA LEU A 176 -6.25 -9.33 -14.19
C LEU A 176 -7.26 -8.99 -13.09
N LEU A 177 -7.66 -7.73 -12.97
CA LEU A 177 -8.53 -7.28 -11.88
C LEU A 177 -9.95 -7.86 -11.97
N SER A 178 -10.43 -8.19 -13.18
CA SER A 178 -11.73 -8.82 -13.37
C SER A 178 -11.73 -10.34 -13.20
N SER A 179 -10.55 -10.99 -13.20
CA SER A 179 -10.40 -12.45 -13.11
C SER A 179 -9.87 -12.97 -11.77
N ILE A 180 -9.75 -12.11 -10.75
CA ILE A 180 -9.20 -12.49 -9.43
C ILE A 180 -10.06 -13.60 -8.82
N GLN A 181 -9.40 -14.69 -8.41
CA GLN A 181 -9.98 -15.75 -7.58
C GLN A 181 -9.19 -15.85 -6.27
N PRO A 182 -9.72 -15.32 -5.15
CA PRO A 182 -9.03 -15.35 -3.88
C PRO A 182 -8.82 -16.78 -3.38
N VAL A 183 -7.65 -17.05 -2.80
CA VAL A 183 -7.41 -18.27 -2.05
C VAL A 183 -8.25 -18.27 -0.78
N SER A 184 -8.89 -19.41 -0.52
CA SER A 184 -9.65 -19.62 0.70
C SER A 184 -8.71 -19.71 1.91
N ARG A 185 -9.25 -19.42 3.10
CA ARG A 185 -8.50 -19.61 4.34
C ARG A 185 -8.02 -21.06 4.53
N ALA A 186 -8.82 -22.04 4.11
CA ALA A 186 -8.46 -23.46 4.20
C ALA A 186 -7.21 -23.78 3.36
N GLU A 187 -7.10 -23.21 2.16
CA GLU A 187 -5.90 -23.35 1.32
C GLU A 187 -4.67 -22.67 1.96
N VAL A 188 -4.85 -21.52 2.62
CA VAL A 188 -3.77 -20.86 3.38
C VAL A 188 -3.32 -21.75 4.55
N GLU A 189 -4.24 -22.32 5.32
CA GLU A 189 -3.91 -23.22 6.43
C GLU A 189 -3.27 -24.53 5.96
N GLN A 190 -3.71 -25.06 4.81
CA GLN A 190 -3.05 -26.22 4.18
C GLN A 190 -1.60 -25.88 3.82
N MET A 191 -1.34 -24.72 3.20
CA MET A 191 0.03 -24.30 2.88
C MET A 191 0.89 -24.15 4.14
N LEU A 192 0.33 -23.65 5.25
CA LEU A 192 1.04 -23.59 6.53
C LEU A 192 1.42 -24.98 7.03
N ALA A 193 0.47 -25.92 7.01
CA ALA A 193 0.70 -27.31 7.44
C ALA A 193 1.76 -28.02 6.58
N GLU A 194 1.71 -27.85 5.26
CA GLU A 194 2.70 -28.42 4.32
C GLU A 194 4.12 -27.87 4.52
N ASN A 195 4.27 -26.73 5.21
CA ASN A 195 5.54 -26.09 5.51
C ASN A 195 5.90 -26.12 7.00
N ASP A 196 5.32 -27.08 7.74
CA ASP A 196 5.52 -27.32 9.18
C ASP A 196 5.33 -26.07 10.04
N LYS A 197 4.27 -25.30 9.73
CA LYS A 197 3.93 -24.07 10.46
C LYS A 197 2.65 -24.25 11.27
N PRO A 198 2.51 -23.57 12.42
CA PRO A 198 1.26 -23.55 13.16
C PRO A 198 0.10 -23.02 12.30
N ALA A 199 -1.11 -23.50 12.57
CA ALA A 199 -2.32 -22.93 12.00
C ALA A 199 -2.50 -21.47 12.44
N ILE A 200 -3.26 -20.69 11.67
CA ILE A 200 -3.57 -19.30 11.98
C ILE A 200 -4.20 -19.20 13.38
N GLY A 201 -3.56 -18.42 14.25
CA GLY A 201 -3.86 -18.38 15.68
C GLY A 201 -2.66 -17.84 16.45
N ASP A 202 -2.79 -17.81 17.78
CA ASP A 202 -1.78 -17.21 18.66
C ASP A 202 -0.42 -17.96 18.53
N ALA A 203 -0.45 -19.29 18.36
CA ALA A 203 0.74 -20.09 18.11
C ALA A 203 1.49 -19.72 16.82
N LEU A 204 0.78 -19.24 15.78
CA LEU A 204 1.42 -18.75 14.57
C LEU A 204 2.09 -17.39 14.82
N VAL A 205 1.50 -16.54 15.65
CA VAL A 205 2.11 -15.27 16.06
C VAL A 205 3.41 -15.54 16.83
N ASP A 206 3.39 -16.47 17.79
CA ASP A 206 4.59 -16.88 18.54
C ASP A 206 5.68 -17.41 17.60
N TYR A 207 5.30 -18.29 16.65
CA TYR A 207 6.22 -18.78 15.63
C TYR A 207 6.84 -17.64 14.80
N ILE A 208 6.03 -16.65 14.40
CA ILE A 208 6.50 -15.48 13.65
C ILE A 208 7.50 -14.67 14.48
N ASP A 209 7.22 -14.45 15.76
CA ASP A 209 8.11 -13.72 16.66
C ASP A 209 9.45 -14.41 16.86
N GLU A 210 9.43 -15.72 17.07
CA GLU A 210 10.63 -16.50 17.36
C GLU A 210 11.46 -16.81 16.10
N ASN A 211 10.81 -17.07 14.97
CA ASN A 211 11.47 -17.68 13.81
C ASN A 211 11.54 -16.77 12.58
N VAL A 212 10.62 -15.80 12.46
CA VAL A 212 10.48 -14.99 11.24
C VAL A 212 11.03 -13.58 11.45
N LYS A 213 10.55 -12.85 12.46
CA LYS A 213 10.98 -11.47 12.77
C LYS A 213 12.49 -11.32 12.93
N PRO A 214 13.25 -12.27 13.48
CA PRO A 214 14.72 -12.15 13.54
C PRO A 214 15.41 -12.14 12.17
N ARG A 215 14.71 -12.56 11.11
CA ARG A 215 15.26 -12.77 9.77
C ARG A 215 14.72 -11.81 8.71
N VAL A 216 13.60 -11.14 8.99
CA VAL A 216 12.96 -10.22 8.05
C VAL A 216 12.47 -8.96 8.78
N HIS A 217 12.48 -7.83 8.09
CA HIS A 217 12.01 -6.58 8.68
C HIS A 217 10.49 -6.56 8.82
N PHE A 218 10.05 -6.45 10.06
CA PHE A 218 8.70 -6.06 10.44
C PHE A 218 8.69 -4.58 10.78
N TYR A 219 7.55 -3.95 10.55
CA TYR A 219 7.37 -2.52 10.64
C TYR A 219 6.11 -2.19 11.46
N ASP A 220 6.03 -1.01 12.06
CA ASP A 220 4.79 -0.44 12.62
C ASP A 220 4.72 1.06 12.30
N ILE A 221 5.01 1.39 11.05
CA ILE A 221 5.26 2.77 10.65
C ILE A 221 4.33 3.19 9.52
N ARG A 222 3.91 4.45 9.60
CA ARG A 222 3.31 5.17 8.50
C ARG A 222 4.43 5.83 7.68
N ARG A 223 4.81 5.22 6.55
CA ARG A 223 5.89 5.77 5.70
C ARG A 223 5.42 6.84 4.72
N SER A 224 4.19 6.79 4.22
CA SER A 224 3.77 7.62 3.10
C SER A 224 3.29 9.02 3.47
N ALA A 225 2.49 9.20 4.51
CA ALA A 225 1.95 10.51 4.91
C ALA A 225 2.49 10.95 6.29
N ARG A 226 3.20 12.10 6.34
CA ARG A 226 3.65 12.70 7.61
C ARG A 226 2.49 13.23 8.42
N ASP A 227 1.55 13.88 7.75
CA ASP A 227 0.35 14.44 8.33
C ASP A 227 -0.86 14.14 7.42
N PRO A 228 -1.73 13.20 7.78
CA PRO A 228 -2.92 12.88 6.98
C PRO A 228 -3.95 14.02 6.92
N SER A 229 -3.88 14.97 7.82
CA SER A 229 -4.88 16.04 7.92
C SER A 229 -4.67 17.17 6.90
N VAL A 230 -3.62 17.10 6.08
CA VAL A 230 -3.34 18.07 5.02
C VAL A 230 -4.54 18.21 4.09
N LYS A 231 -4.96 19.46 3.85
CA LYS A 231 -6.10 19.81 3.01
C LYS A 231 -5.60 20.39 1.69
N TYR A 232 -5.95 19.76 0.59
CA TYR A 232 -5.56 20.19 -0.75
C TYR A 232 -6.64 21.03 -1.42
N SER A 233 -6.26 22.16 -2.01
CA SER A 233 -7.11 22.98 -2.88
C SER A 233 -6.40 23.25 -4.21
N ASP A 234 -7.14 23.65 -5.23
CA ASP A 234 -6.57 24.33 -6.40
C ASP A 234 -6.95 25.81 -6.36
N SER A 235 -6.46 26.60 -7.32
CA SER A 235 -6.78 28.04 -7.41
C SER A 235 -8.24 28.34 -7.75
N ARG A 236 -9.04 27.32 -8.08
CA ARG A 236 -10.45 27.46 -8.52
C ARG A 236 -11.44 27.04 -7.43
N LEU A 237 -11.02 26.26 -6.44
CA LEU A 237 -11.84 25.74 -5.35
C LEU A 237 -11.45 26.36 -4.01
N SER A 238 -12.33 27.17 -3.43
CA SER A 238 -12.19 27.65 -2.05
C SER A 238 -12.49 26.51 -1.05
N GLY A 239 -11.69 26.42 0.02
CA GLY A 239 -11.96 25.54 1.17
C GLY A 239 -10.92 24.43 1.42
N GLY A 240 -10.43 23.80 0.36
CA GLY A 240 -9.51 22.65 0.43
C GLY A 240 -10.14 21.38 1.04
N LYS A 241 -9.71 20.20 0.57
CA LYS A 241 -10.21 18.91 1.04
C LYS A 241 -9.05 18.01 1.43
N THR A 242 -9.18 17.32 2.57
CA THR A 242 -8.26 16.21 2.85
C THR A 242 -8.57 15.04 1.92
N MET A 243 -7.54 14.30 1.54
CA MET A 243 -7.66 13.02 0.83
C MET A 243 -7.77 11.84 1.79
N ASP A 244 -7.66 12.13 3.08
CA ASP A 244 -7.84 11.19 4.15
C ASP A 244 -9.32 10.93 4.37
N GLN A 245 -9.88 10.05 3.55
CA GLN A 245 -11.24 9.56 3.68
C GLN A 245 -11.28 8.34 4.58
N MET A 246 -10.71 8.46 5.79
CA MET A 246 -10.78 7.38 6.77
C MET A 246 -12.24 7.09 7.09
N THR A 247 -12.67 5.86 6.79
CA THR A 247 -13.97 5.38 7.25
C THR A 247 -13.90 5.11 8.74
N SER A 248 -15.03 5.16 9.45
CA SER A 248 -15.10 4.73 10.86
C SER A 248 -14.56 3.31 11.05
N ALA A 249 -14.74 2.44 10.04
CA ALA A 249 -14.19 1.10 10.02
C ALA A 249 -12.65 1.10 9.98
N ALA A 250 -12.02 1.94 9.15
CA ALA A 250 -10.56 2.05 9.08
C ALA A 250 -9.96 2.58 10.39
N LEU A 251 -10.58 3.60 11.01
CA LEU A 251 -10.18 4.12 12.32
C LEU A 251 -10.33 3.08 13.42
N ASN A 252 -11.45 2.35 13.43
CA ASN A 252 -11.66 1.29 14.41
C ASN A 252 -10.63 0.16 14.21
N TYR A 253 -10.36 -0.24 12.97
CA TYR A 253 -9.34 -1.24 12.66
C TYR A 253 -7.96 -0.82 13.20
N GLU A 254 -7.52 0.42 12.95
CA GLU A 254 -6.24 0.88 13.47
C GLU A 254 -6.20 0.90 15.00
N LYS A 255 -7.27 1.35 15.65
CA LYS A 255 -7.39 1.32 17.11
C LYS A 255 -7.25 -0.11 17.64
N GLN A 256 -7.97 -1.07 17.04
CA GLN A 256 -7.88 -2.47 17.45
C GLN A 256 -6.49 -3.05 17.20
N ALA A 257 -5.86 -2.73 16.08
CA ALA A 257 -4.51 -3.19 15.74
C ALA A 257 -3.48 -2.68 16.76
N ASN A 258 -3.54 -1.39 17.13
CA ASN A 258 -2.66 -0.82 18.14
C ASN A 258 -2.89 -1.43 19.53
N LEU A 259 -4.15 -1.64 19.92
CA LEU A 259 -4.47 -2.29 21.20
C LEU A 259 -4.01 -3.76 21.23
N ALA A 260 -4.18 -4.49 20.13
CA ALA A 260 -3.71 -5.87 20.02
C ALA A 260 -2.19 -5.93 20.15
N LEU A 261 -1.47 -5.03 19.48
CA LEU A 261 -0.02 -4.94 19.56
C LEU A 261 0.48 -4.56 20.97
N GLN A 262 -0.15 -3.58 21.64
CA GLN A 262 0.20 -3.20 23.00
C GLN A 262 0.06 -4.39 23.96
N ARG A 263 -1.08 -5.10 23.90
CA ARG A 263 -1.31 -6.31 24.70
C ARG A 263 -0.28 -7.38 24.44
N HIS A 264 0.07 -7.58 23.16
CA HIS A 264 1.09 -8.54 22.74
C HIS A 264 2.48 -8.20 23.32
N ARG A 265 2.80 -6.91 23.42
CA ARG A 265 4.05 -6.42 24.02
C ARG A 265 4.03 -6.31 25.55
N GLY A 266 2.89 -6.55 26.18
CA GLY A 266 2.72 -6.39 27.64
C GLY A 266 2.67 -4.93 28.11
N GLU A 267 2.22 -4.01 27.25
CA GLU A 267 2.05 -2.57 27.53
C GLU A 267 0.63 -2.21 28.00
#